data_AF-A0A0C9TUF1-F1
#
_entry.id   AF-A0A0C9TUF1-F1
#
_cell.length_a   1.000
_cell.length_b   1.000
_cell.length_c   1.000
_cell.angle_alpha   90.00
_cell.angle_beta   90.00
_cell.angle_gamma   90.00
#
_symmetry.space_group_name_H-M   'P 1'
#
loop_
_entity.id
_entity.type
_entity.pdbx_description
1 polymer ?
#
loop_
_entity_poly.entity_id
_entity_poly.type
_entity_poly.pdbx_seq_one_letter_code
_entity_poly.pdbx_strand_id
1 'polypeptide(L)'
;MATLRGSYACKKQPTDPLKVLPPELVGYIFHLWLLDGVYPRTKHSYSQLQVLLCLVSRSWRDFVYASPHLWADIIFRTSQGAVSTLHALKQRLERSQDVPLSLGIVAHDGRADEDALRVLFAESSRFRHLTLGISDLSWCNNIQNQVFTQLSELTVYTRLQTPAHMDVLSAIFSSAPHLRHVNLNLHCIGDPGPIEVNGRQLHSFYLNGTSFPVESVFEFLASCPNLRNAVIRLEGGQDYIPMMERISLPKLRSLSLEGTEDVMCLLGGIQAPLLSRLDMTCRNNINQKYGSKVLEALLASCSHLEEIALNGVLTTENRLINCITNNQNLVKFTVTCPWWQTSFITHKTFQLLTWQEHGRYVLPHLEKLIFLGRHDVPDEVVLRMIESRMSPPDDKESSSHSHTLKSIRMDGCRPMAEESISRLQAICRESGLKAEGSFIDPSQNLTFDLY
;
A
#
# COMPACT_ATOMS: atom_id res chain seq x y z
N MET A 1 62.36 40.27 -27.32
CA MET A 1 61.06 39.78 -27.83
C MET A 1 61.04 38.25 -27.71
N ALA A 2 60.45 37.72 -26.64
CA ALA A 2 60.25 36.28 -26.44
C ALA A 2 58.79 36.06 -26.09
N THR A 3 58.06 35.38 -26.97
CA THR A 3 56.63 35.06 -26.86
C THR A 3 56.45 33.76 -26.08
N LEU A 4 56.05 33.87 -24.80
CA LEU A 4 55.58 32.74 -23.99
C LEU A 4 54.11 32.45 -24.34
N ARG A 5 53.86 31.44 -25.18
CA ARG A 5 52.53 30.82 -25.33
C ARG A 5 52.36 29.73 -24.26
N GLY A 6 51.76 30.09 -23.13
CA GLY A 6 51.24 29.11 -22.17
C GLY A 6 49.90 28.57 -22.66
N SER A 7 49.89 27.33 -23.17
CA SER A 7 48.66 26.59 -23.47
C SER A 7 48.10 26.00 -22.17
N TYR A 8 47.09 26.65 -21.58
CA TYR A 8 46.31 26.06 -20.50
C TYR A 8 45.34 25.04 -21.09
N ALA A 9 45.80 23.79 -21.22
CA ALA A 9 44.93 22.68 -21.57
C ALA A 9 43.94 22.43 -20.40
N CYS A 10 42.73 23.00 -20.51
CA CYS A 10 41.61 22.65 -19.66
C CYS A 10 41.33 21.15 -19.82
N LYS A 11 41.77 20.33 -18.85
CA LYS A 11 41.50 18.90 -18.82
C LYS A 11 40.00 18.71 -18.73
N LYS A 12 39.34 18.46 -19.86
CA LYS A 12 37.91 18.12 -19.90
C LYS A 12 37.70 16.92 -18.97
N GLN A 13 36.97 17.13 -17.89
CA GLN A 13 36.60 16.05 -16.99
C GLN A 13 35.84 14.98 -17.80
N PRO A 14 36.08 13.69 -17.53
CA PRO A 14 35.36 12.63 -18.21
C PRO A 14 33.86 12.78 -17.91
N THR A 15 33.06 12.98 -18.96
CA THR A 15 31.60 13.08 -18.86
C THR A 15 30.90 11.73 -18.88
N ASP A 16 31.65 10.64 -19.07
CA ASP A 16 31.11 9.28 -19.07
C ASP A 16 30.96 8.81 -17.61
N PRO A 17 29.74 8.54 -17.12
CA PRO A 17 29.52 8.12 -15.73
C PRO A 17 30.28 6.83 -15.40
N LEU A 18 30.54 5.95 -16.36
CA LEU A 18 31.34 4.73 -16.15
C LEU A 18 32.82 5.00 -15.84
N LYS A 19 33.29 6.22 -16.06
CA LYS A 19 34.67 6.65 -15.73
C LYS A 19 34.76 7.42 -14.41
N VAL A 20 33.62 7.79 -13.83
CA VAL A 20 33.53 8.65 -12.65
C VAL A 20 32.86 7.95 -11.47
N LEU A 21 31.94 7.03 -11.74
CA LEU A 21 31.19 6.29 -10.74
C LEU A 21 31.60 4.81 -10.72
N PRO A 22 31.51 4.15 -9.55
CA PRO A 22 31.58 2.70 -9.46
C PRO A 22 30.56 2.02 -10.37
N PRO A 23 30.91 0.90 -11.03
CA PRO A 23 30.04 0.19 -11.94
C PRO A 23 28.73 -0.25 -11.29
N GLU A 24 28.73 -0.55 -9.98
CA GLU A 24 27.53 -0.93 -9.23
C GLU A 24 26.51 0.21 -9.17
N LEU A 25 26.98 1.45 -8.99
CA LEU A 25 26.11 2.63 -8.97
C LEU A 25 25.56 2.92 -10.37
N VAL A 26 26.37 2.79 -11.42
CA VAL A 26 25.88 2.97 -12.79
C VAL A 26 24.87 1.90 -13.15
N GLY A 27 25.10 0.65 -12.76
CA GLY A 27 24.16 -0.45 -12.91
C GLY A 27 22.84 -0.19 -12.19
N TYR A 28 22.90 0.32 -10.95
CA TYR A 28 21.72 0.70 -10.19
C TYR A 28 20.94 1.85 -10.85
N ILE A 29 21.62 2.89 -11.32
CA ILE A 29 20.99 4.01 -12.06
C ILE A 29 20.30 3.50 -13.33
N PHE A 30 20.96 2.63 -14.10
CA PHE A 30 20.36 2.05 -15.31
C PHE A 30 19.16 1.18 -14.97
N HIS A 31 19.23 0.38 -13.90
CA HIS A 31 18.10 -0.42 -13.45
C HIS A 31 16.90 0.44 -13.03
N LEU A 32 17.11 1.53 -12.26
CA LEU A 32 16.06 2.48 -11.91
C LEU A 32 15.42 3.11 -13.16
N TRP A 33 16.24 3.53 -14.13
CA TRP A 33 15.74 4.07 -15.40
C TRP A 33 14.92 3.04 -16.19
N LEU A 34 15.33 1.77 -16.19
CA LEU A 34 14.57 0.67 -16.79
C LEU A 34 13.22 0.49 -16.10
N LEU A 35 13.18 0.50 -14.76
CA LEU A 35 11.94 0.38 -13.99
C LEU A 35 10.97 1.55 -14.25
N ASP A 36 11.47 2.78 -14.28
CA ASP A 36 10.68 3.97 -14.61
C ASP A 36 10.16 3.91 -16.07
N GLY A 37 10.96 3.36 -16.98
CA GLY A 37 10.53 3.10 -18.37
C GLY A 37 9.46 2.01 -18.47
N VAL A 38 9.35 1.14 -17.47
CA VAL A 38 8.44 -0.01 -17.47
C VAL A 38 7.06 0.34 -16.90
N TYR A 39 6.98 1.23 -15.91
CA TYR A 39 5.74 1.60 -15.21
C TYR A 39 5.43 3.12 -15.28
N PRO A 40 4.19 3.57 -15.62
CA PRO A 40 3.03 2.83 -16.11
C PRO A 40 2.74 3.06 -17.61
N ARG A 41 3.54 3.83 -18.36
CA ARG A 41 3.18 4.25 -19.73
C ARG A 41 4.38 4.58 -20.61
N THR A 42 4.99 3.58 -21.25
CA THR A 42 5.86 3.87 -22.40
C THR A 42 5.28 3.32 -23.69
N LYS A 43 5.38 4.13 -24.75
CA LYS A 43 5.03 3.79 -26.14
C LYS A 43 6.01 2.80 -26.78
N HIS A 44 7.09 2.46 -26.08
CA HIS A 44 8.17 1.60 -26.57
C HIS A 44 7.95 0.15 -26.17
N SER A 45 8.33 -0.78 -27.06
CA SER A 45 8.36 -2.20 -26.71
C SER A 45 9.42 -2.43 -25.64
N TYR A 46 9.06 -2.98 -24.48
CA TYR A 46 9.94 -3.17 -23.32
C TYR A 46 11.22 -3.96 -23.63
N SER A 47 11.23 -4.73 -24.72
CA SER A 47 12.41 -5.46 -25.20
C SER A 47 13.52 -4.55 -25.75
N GLN A 48 13.25 -3.25 -25.98
CA GLN A 48 14.22 -2.31 -26.55
C GLN A 48 14.91 -1.42 -25.52
N LEU A 49 14.46 -1.38 -24.26
CA LEU A 49 14.96 -0.40 -23.29
C LEU A 49 16.46 -0.58 -23.00
N GLN A 50 16.94 -1.81 -22.82
CA GLN A 50 18.38 -2.10 -22.67
C GLN A 50 19.16 -1.75 -23.93
N VAL A 51 18.55 -1.94 -25.11
CA VAL A 51 19.16 -1.61 -26.39
C VAL A 51 19.34 -0.10 -26.51
N LEU A 52 18.40 0.72 -26.03
CA LEU A 52 18.55 2.19 -26.02
C LEU A 52 19.79 2.63 -25.22
N LEU A 53 20.07 2.01 -24.07
CA LEU A 53 21.29 2.28 -23.31
C LEU A 53 22.56 1.91 -24.12
N CYS A 54 22.50 0.83 -24.89
CA CYS A 54 23.60 0.40 -25.75
C CYS A 54 23.89 1.35 -26.92
N LEU A 55 22.93 2.20 -27.30
CA LEU A 55 23.07 3.16 -28.39
C LEU A 55 23.77 4.45 -27.98
N VAL A 56 23.89 4.73 -26.67
CA VAL A 56 24.50 5.97 -26.16
C VAL A 56 26.00 6.03 -26.47
N SER A 57 26.75 4.97 -26.14
CA SER A 57 28.19 4.90 -26.39
C SER A 57 28.66 3.44 -26.41
N ARG A 58 29.88 3.19 -26.90
CA ARG A 58 30.52 1.87 -26.82
C ARG A 58 30.73 1.43 -25.36
N SER A 59 31.15 2.36 -24.50
CA SER A 59 31.36 2.13 -23.06
C SER A 59 30.08 1.61 -22.39
N TRP A 60 28.95 2.28 -22.65
CA TRP A 60 27.65 1.91 -22.11
C TRP A 60 27.15 0.57 -22.63
N ARG A 61 27.35 0.31 -23.93
CA ARG A 61 27.05 -0.98 -24.52
C ARG A 61 27.81 -2.10 -23.83
N ASP A 62 29.13 -1.99 -23.78
CA ASP A 62 29.99 -3.03 -23.19
C ASP A 62 29.59 -3.29 -21.73
N PHE A 63 29.29 -2.23 -20.98
CA PHE A 63 28.76 -2.32 -19.61
C PHE A 63 27.40 -3.04 -19.52
N VAL A 64 26.42 -2.66 -20.35
CA VAL A 64 25.08 -3.25 -20.34
C VAL A 64 25.14 -4.74 -20.69
N TYR A 65 25.93 -5.11 -21.69
CA TYR A 65 26.10 -6.52 -22.07
C TYR A 65 26.85 -7.33 -21.00
N ALA A 66 27.72 -6.70 -20.22
CA ALA A 66 28.43 -7.34 -19.11
C ALA A 66 27.63 -7.40 -17.79
N SER A 67 26.41 -6.87 -17.75
CA SER A 67 25.63 -6.70 -16.51
C SER A 67 24.34 -7.55 -16.53
N PRO A 68 24.37 -8.82 -16.05
CA PRO A 68 23.22 -9.73 -16.12
C PRO A 68 21.94 -9.20 -15.47
N HIS A 69 22.07 -8.44 -14.38
CA HIS A 69 20.96 -7.82 -13.65
C HIS A 69 20.11 -6.89 -14.53
N LEU A 70 20.69 -6.20 -15.52
CA LEU A 70 19.94 -5.33 -16.43
C LEU A 70 19.06 -6.10 -17.41
N TRP A 71 19.31 -7.41 -17.57
CA TRP A 71 18.56 -8.31 -18.45
C TRP A 71 17.48 -9.09 -17.70
N ALA A 72 17.48 -9.08 -16.36
CA ALA A 72 16.64 -9.92 -15.50
C ALA A 72 15.15 -9.51 -15.43
N ASP A 73 14.81 -8.27 -15.76
CA ASP A 73 13.44 -7.73 -15.66
C ASP A 73 12.63 -7.93 -16.94
N ILE A 74 12.07 -9.11 -17.13
CA ILE A 74 11.43 -9.52 -18.39
C ILE A 74 9.95 -9.18 -18.36
N ILE A 75 9.45 -8.46 -19.38
CA ILE A 75 8.01 -8.34 -19.63
C ILE A 75 7.69 -9.00 -20.95
N PHE A 76 6.80 -9.98 -20.89
CA PHE A 76 6.38 -10.78 -22.03
C PHE A 76 4.89 -10.59 -22.29
N ARG A 77 4.55 -10.21 -23.53
CA ARG A 77 3.16 -10.11 -24.00
C ARG A 77 2.88 -11.25 -24.94
N THR A 78 1.99 -12.16 -24.56
CA THR A 78 1.75 -13.41 -25.32
C THR A 78 1.09 -13.18 -26.68
N SER A 79 0.47 -12.01 -26.90
CA SER A 79 -0.28 -11.68 -28.12
C SER A 79 0.55 -11.08 -29.26
N GLN A 80 1.87 -10.90 -29.09
CA GLN A 80 2.77 -10.38 -30.14
C GLN A 80 3.52 -11.54 -30.81
N GLY A 81 3.30 -11.72 -32.12
CA GLY A 81 3.71 -12.88 -32.94
C GLY A 81 5.06 -13.57 -32.66
N ALA A 82 5.11 -14.86 -33.04
CA ALA A 82 5.75 -15.93 -32.27
C ALA A 82 7.26 -16.18 -32.45
N VAL A 83 7.96 -15.63 -33.44
CA VAL A 83 9.33 -16.10 -33.76
C VAL A 83 10.43 -15.11 -33.39
N SER A 84 10.35 -13.86 -33.85
CA SER A 84 11.36 -12.83 -33.54
C SER A 84 11.37 -12.50 -32.05
N THR A 85 10.20 -12.49 -31.42
CA THR A 85 10.01 -12.30 -29.98
C THR A 85 10.64 -13.43 -29.17
N LEU A 86 10.50 -14.68 -29.63
CA LEU A 86 11.06 -15.85 -28.95
C LEU A 86 12.60 -15.86 -29.00
N HIS A 87 13.20 -15.53 -30.15
CA HIS A 87 14.66 -15.46 -30.23
C HIS A 87 15.22 -14.36 -29.32
N ALA A 88 14.63 -13.16 -29.35
CA ALA A 88 15.04 -12.06 -28.49
C ALA A 88 14.89 -12.41 -26.99
N LEU A 89 13.82 -13.14 -26.64
CA LEU A 89 13.60 -13.64 -25.30
C LEU A 89 14.69 -14.64 -24.87
N LYS A 90 15.02 -15.63 -25.70
CA LYS A 90 16.11 -16.59 -25.41
C LYS A 90 17.44 -15.89 -25.20
N GLN A 91 17.82 -14.97 -26.09
CA GLN A 91 19.05 -14.19 -25.92
C GLN A 91 19.05 -13.38 -24.62
N ARG A 92 17.89 -12.86 -24.22
CA ARG A 92 17.75 -12.11 -22.97
C ARG A 92 17.92 -13.01 -21.74
N LEU A 93 17.29 -14.18 -21.75
CA LEU A 93 17.46 -15.18 -20.70
C LEU A 93 18.93 -15.62 -20.58
N GLU A 94 19.58 -15.90 -21.71
CA GLU A 94 21.02 -16.22 -21.76
C GLU A 94 21.88 -15.11 -21.15
N ARG A 95 21.59 -13.84 -21.46
CA ARG A 95 22.32 -12.68 -20.89
C ARG A 95 22.05 -12.45 -19.42
N SER A 96 20.88 -12.84 -18.92
CA SER A 96 20.56 -12.78 -17.49
C SER A 96 21.32 -13.84 -16.66
N GLN A 97 21.99 -14.80 -17.31
CA GLN A 97 22.81 -15.82 -16.63
C GLN A 97 22.02 -16.51 -15.51
N ASP A 98 22.58 -16.62 -14.30
CA ASP A 98 21.94 -17.25 -13.14
C ASP A 98 21.25 -16.25 -12.19
N VAL A 99 21.15 -14.97 -12.57
CA VAL A 99 20.57 -13.99 -11.64
C VAL A 99 19.06 -14.22 -11.45
N PRO A 100 18.49 -13.89 -10.28
CA PRO A 100 17.06 -14.01 -10.05
C PRO A 100 16.25 -13.12 -10.99
N LEU A 101 15.16 -13.66 -11.53
CA LEU A 101 14.34 -13.01 -12.54
C LEU A 101 13.14 -12.28 -11.93
N SER A 102 12.82 -11.13 -12.49
CA SER A 102 11.54 -10.43 -12.30
C SER A 102 10.74 -10.54 -13.59
N LEU A 103 9.67 -11.31 -13.59
CA LEU A 103 8.92 -11.64 -14.80
C LEU A 103 7.50 -11.06 -14.75
N GLY A 104 7.12 -10.30 -15.77
CA GLY A 104 5.75 -9.87 -16.03
C GLY A 104 5.19 -10.53 -17.28
N ILE A 105 4.25 -11.47 -17.12
CA ILE A 105 3.54 -12.10 -18.24
C ILE A 105 2.19 -11.42 -18.38
N VAL A 106 1.90 -10.89 -19.56
CA VAL A 106 0.60 -10.28 -19.86
C VAL A 106 -0.01 -11.01 -21.04
N ALA A 107 -1.07 -11.77 -20.78
CA ALA A 107 -1.87 -12.39 -21.81
C ALA A 107 -3.05 -11.49 -22.16
N HIS A 108 -3.13 -11.06 -23.42
CA HIS A 108 -4.30 -10.36 -23.96
C HIS A 108 -5.07 -11.32 -24.86
N ASP A 109 -6.40 -11.25 -24.76
CA ASP A 109 -7.43 -11.97 -25.51
C ASP A 109 -6.89 -12.64 -26.80
N GLY A 110 -6.59 -13.94 -26.70
CA GLY A 110 -5.92 -14.68 -27.76
C GLY A 110 -5.24 -15.95 -27.25
N ARG A 111 -4.86 -16.84 -28.16
CA ARG A 111 -4.04 -18.02 -27.81
C ARG A 111 -2.67 -17.53 -27.35
N ALA A 112 -2.29 -17.89 -26.13
CA ALA A 112 -0.96 -17.61 -25.64
C ALA A 112 0.09 -18.32 -26.51
N ASP A 113 1.26 -17.68 -26.67
CA ASP A 113 2.42 -18.32 -27.28
C ASP A 113 2.98 -19.38 -26.32
N GLU A 114 2.48 -20.60 -26.45
CA GLU A 114 2.83 -21.76 -25.63
C GLU A 114 4.34 -22.07 -25.66
N ASP A 115 5.02 -21.85 -26.80
CA ASP A 115 6.45 -22.10 -26.91
C ASP A 115 7.26 -21.07 -26.13
N ALA A 116 6.87 -19.80 -26.19
CA ALA A 116 7.50 -18.77 -25.38
C ALA A 116 7.24 -18.95 -23.88
N LEU A 117 6.02 -19.31 -23.50
CA LEU A 117 5.70 -19.64 -22.10
C LEU A 117 6.52 -20.83 -21.62
N ARG A 118 6.67 -21.89 -22.42
CA ARG A 118 7.51 -23.04 -22.07
C ARG A 118 8.96 -22.63 -21.84
N VAL A 119 9.52 -21.75 -22.69
CA VAL A 119 10.87 -21.21 -22.52
C VAL A 119 10.99 -20.38 -21.24
N LEU A 120 9.99 -19.56 -20.91
CA LEU A 120 9.98 -18.78 -19.66
C LEU A 120 9.93 -19.69 -18.43
N PHE A 121 8.96 -20.60 -18.37
CA PHE A 121 8.75 -21.44 -17.19
C PHE A 121 9.84 -22.50 -17.00
N ALA A 122 10.64 -22.81 -18.02
CA ALA A 122 11.88 -23.58 -17.83
C ALA A 122 12.85 -22.90 -16.85
N GLU A 123 12.76 -21.57 -16.68
CA GLU A 123 13.57 -20.76 -15.77
C GLU A 123 12.82 -20.47 -14.44
N SER A 124 11.72 -21.16 -14.15
CA SER A 124 10.84 -20.91 -13.00
C SER A 124 11.54 -20.94 -11.64
N SER A 125 12.59 -21.75 -11.51
CA SER A 125 13.42 -21.85 -10.30
C SER A 125 14.13 -20.53 -9.94
N ARG A 126 14.39 -19.68 -10.93
CA ARG A 126 15.05 -18.38 -10.78
C ARG A 126 14.08 -17.24 -10.56
N PHE A 127 12.77 -17.46 -10.69
CA PHE A 127 11.80 -16.40 -10.53
C PHE A 127 11.80 -15.91 -9.09
N ARG A 128 12.03 -14.61 -8.90
CA ARG A 128 11.96 -13.94 -7.60
C ARG A 128 10.69 -13.11 -7.45
N HIS A 129 10.29 -12.45 -8.53
CA HIS A 129 9.03 -11.72 -8.65
C HIS A 129 8.31 -12.19 -9.90
N LEU A 130 7.04 -12.58 -9.76
CA LEU A 130 6.20 -13.00 -10.87
C LEU A 130 4.92 -12.15 -10.90
N THR A 131 4.67 -11.48 -12.01
CA THR A 131 3.44 -10.74 -12.27
C THR A 131 2.68 -11.42 -13.41
N LEU A 132 1.45 -11.82 -13.16
CA LEU A 132 0.56 -12.48 -14.12
C LEU A 132 -0.62 -11.56 -14.43
N GLY A 133 -0.68 -11.06 -15.66
CA GLY A 133 -1.83 -10.37 -16.23
C GLY A 133 -2.67 -11.34 -17.03
N ILE A 134 -3.84 -11.69 -16.51
CA ILE A 134 -4.63 -12.82 -16.97
C ILE A 134 -5.93 -12.34 -17.64
N SER A 135 -6.15 -12.76 -18.88
CA SER A 135 -7.49 -12.81 -19.51
C SER A 135 -8.09 -14.22 -19.48
N ASP A 136 -7.26 -15.26 -19.38
CA ASP A 136 -7.62 -16.67 -19.25
C ASP A 136 -6.44 -17.39 -18.57
N LEU A 137 -6.67 -18.32 -17.63
CA LEU A 137 -5.63 -19.13 -16.97
C LEU A 137 -5.45 -20.51 -17.64
N SER A 138 -6.15 -20.80 -18.73
CA SER A 138 -6.05 -22.09 -19.44
C SER A 138 -4.63 -22.45 -19.90
N TRP A 139 -3.80 -21.46 -20.25
CA TRP A 139 -2.38 -21.64 -20.60
C TRP A 139 -1.49 -21.99 -19.40
N CYS A 140 -1.99 -21.78 -18.18
CA CYS A 140 -1.28 -22.09 -16.95
C CYS A 140 -1.31 -23.57 -16.59
N ASN A 141 -1.95 -24.45 -17.37
CA ASN A 141 -1.81 -25.90 -17.21
C ASN A 141 -0.32 -26.34 -17.26
N ASN A 142 0.53 -25.60 -17.96
CA ASN A 142 1.99 -25.82 -17.98
C ASN A 142 2.70 -25.51 -16.64
N ILE A 143 2.04 -24.79 -15.72
CA ILE A 143 2.61 -24.36 -14.44
C ILE A 143 2.56 -25.49 -13.39
N GLN A 144 1.64 -26.44 -13.52
CA GLN A 144 1.40 -27.48 -12.49
C GLN A 144 2.64 -28.33 -12.17
N ASN A 145 3.63 -28.39 -13.07
CA ASN A 145 4.87 -29.16 -12.87
C ASN A 145 6.10 -28.30 -12.54
N GLN A 146 5.92 -26.98 -12.32
CA GLN A 146 7.03 -26.06 -12.09
C GLN A 146 7.36 -25.94 -10.60
N VAL A 147 8.64 -25.65 -10.32
CA VAL A 147 9.12 -25.43 -8.95
C VAL A 147 9.67 -24.01 -8.84
N PHE A 148 8.98 -23.18 -8.07
CA PHE A 148 9.34 -21.78 -7.88
C PHE A 148 10.26 -21.62 -6.66
N THR A 149 11.49 -22.14 -6.77
CA THR A 149 12.44 -22.22 -5.65
C THR A 149 12.91 -20.87 -5.11
N GLN A 150 12.77 -19.77 -5.85
CA GLN A 150 13.20 -18.43 -5.41
C GLN A 150 12.05 -17.42 -5.31
N LEU A 151 10.82 -17.83 -5.62
CA LEU A 151 9.71 -16.90 -5.77
C LEU A 151 9.33 -16.33 -4.41
N SER A 152 9.47 -15.02 -4.29
CA SER A 152 9.24 -14.25 -3.06
C SER A 152 8.04 -13.33 -3.16
N GLU A 153 7.65 -12.95 -4.39
CA GLU A 153 6.51 -12.09 -4.66
C GLU A 153 5.72 -12.60 -5.86
N LEU A 154 4.41 -12.72 -5.68
CA LEU A 154 3.45 -13.07 -6.72
C LEU A 154 2.41 -11.95 -6.82
N THR A 155 2.29 -11.36 -8.00
CA THR A 155 1.20 -10.45 -8.35
C THR A 155 0.35 -11.08 -9.45
N VAL A 156 -0.96 -11.07 -9.26
CA VAL A 156 -1.93 -11.60 -10.20
C VAL A 156 -2.98 -10.54 -10.42
N TYR A 157 -3.22 -10.14 -11.66
CA TYR A 157 -4.32 -9.25 -12.00
C TYR A 157 -5.13 -9.81 -13.17
N THR A 158 -6.44 -9.85 -13.02
CA THR A 158 -7.38 -10.19 -14.09
C THR A 158 -7.98 -8.91 -14.66
N ARG A 159 -8.09 -8.77 -15.98
CA ARG A 159 -8.67 -7.55 -16.59
C ARG A 159 -10.16 -7.63 -16.87
N LEU A 160 -10.63 -8.84 -17.12
CA LEU A 160 -12.02 -9.13 -17.43
C LEU A 160 -12.60 -10.01 -16.33
N GLN A 161 -13.92 -10.04 -16.30
CA GLN A 161 -14.68 -11.02 -15.54
C GLN A 161 -14.34 -12.42 -16.09
N THR A 162 -13.42 -13.11 -15.43
CA THR A 162 -12.94 -14.44 -15.85
C THR A 162 -13.48 -15.53 -14.93
N PRO A 163 -13.72 -16.75 -15.43
CA PRO A 163 -13.88 -17.92 -14.58
C PRO A 163 -12.67 -18.02 -13.65
N ALA A 164 -12.92 -18.29 -12.37
CA ALA A 164 -11.81 -18.48 -11.44
C ALA A 164 -11.12 -19.80 -11.73
N HIS A 165 -9.80 -19.76 -11.87
CA HIS A 165 -8.98 -20.98 -11.92
C HIS A 165 -8.06 -20.99 -10.69
N MET A 166 -8.66 -21.12 -9.51
CA MET A 166 -7.93 -21.05 -8.25
C MET A 166 -6.96 -22.23 -8.08
N ASP A 167 -7.24 -23.37 -8.72
CA ASP A 167 -6.38 -24.56 -8.75
C ASP A 167 -4.95 -24.23 -9.23
N VAL A 168 -4.83 -23.34 -10.22
CA VAL A 168 -3.53 -22.89 -10.74
C VAL A 168 -2.79 -22.06 -9.70
N LEU A 169 -3.49 -21.15 -9.02
CA LEU A 169 -2.89 -20.33 -7.97
C LEU A 169 -2.45 -21.21 -6.79
N SER A 170 -3.28 -22.18 -6.41
CA SER A 170 -2.96 -23.20 -5.40
C SER A 170 -1.69 -24.00 -5.77
N ALA A 171 -1.53 -24.36 -7.05
CA ALA A 171 -0.32 -25.02 -7.53
C ALA A 171 0.93 -24.13 -7.39
N ILE A 172 0.83 -22.83 -7.71
CA ILE A 172 1.93 -21.87 -7.52
C ILE A 172 2.27 -21.72 -6.04
N PHE A 173 1.26 -21.57 -5.17
CA PHE A 173 1.45 -21.44 -3.73
C PHE A 173 2.15 -22.67 -3.13
N SER A 174 1.78 -23.86 -3.60
CA SER A 174 2.35 -25.12 -3.13
C SER A 174 3.80 -25.31 -3.59
N SER A 175 4.17 -24.76 -4.75
CA SER A 175 5.50 -24.89 -5.35
C SER A 175 6.47 -23.74 -5.03
N ALA A 176 6.02 -22.73 -4.28
CA ALA A 176 6.79 -21.53 -3.92
C ALA A 176 7.06 -21.44 -2.40
N PRO A 177 8.05 -22.18 -1.86
CA PRO A 177 8.32 -22.25 -0.42
C PRO A 177 8.85 -20.93 0.18
N HIS A 178 9.36 -20.02 -0.65
CA HIS A 178 9.91 -18.73 -0.23
C HIS A 178 8.96 -17.54 -0.46
N LEU A 179 7.72 -17.81 -0.87
CA LEU A 179 6.74 -16.78 -1.18
C LEU A 179 6.40 -15.98 0.07
N ARG A 180 6.56 -14.67 0.04
CA ARG A 180 6.32 -13.77 1.19
C ARG A 180 5.24 -12.74 0.92
N HIS A 181 5.11 -12.34 -0.33
CA HIS A 181 4.24 -11.26 -0.77
C HIS A 181 3.30 -11.77 -1.85
N VAL A 182 1.99 -11.63 -1.62
CA VAL A 182 0.96 -12.02 -2.58
C VAL A 182 0.04 -10.83 -2.81
N ASN A 183 -0.14 -10.47 -4.07
CA ASN A 183 -1.05 -9.42 -4.52
C ASN A 183 -2.01 -10.00 -5.55
N LEU A 184 -3.29 -10.11 -5.18
CA LEU A 184 -4.35 -10.65 -6.00
C LEU A 184 -5.33 -9.54 -6.34
N ASN A 185 -5.42 -9.16 -7.61
CA ASN A 185 -6.41 -8.22 -8.13
C ASN A 185 -7.34 -8.99 -9.07
N LEU A 186 -8.39 -9.58 -8.49
CA LEU A 186 -9.24 -10.58 -9.12
C LEU A 186 -10.64 -10.02 -9.39
N HIS A 187 -11.07 -10.19 -10.63
CA HIS A 187 -12.41 -9.89 -11.13
C HIS A 187 -13.04 -11.19 -11.58
N CYS A 188 -13.63 -11.92 -10.63
CA CYS A 188 -14.21 -13.24 -10.87
C CYS A 188 -15.68 -13.14 -11.27
N ILE A 189 -16.14 -14.04 -12.14
CA ILE A 189 -17.57 -14.34 -12.31
C ILE A 189 -17.90 -15.51 -11.39
N GLY A 190 -18.78 -15.29 -10.42
CA GLY A 190 -19.24 -16.34 -9.51
C GLY A 190 -18.23 -16.71 -8.43
N ASP A 191 -18.52 -17.82 -7.73
CA ASP A 191 -17.67 -18.32 -6.65
C ASP A 191 -16.34 -18.86 -7.22
N PRO A 192 -15.20 -18.30 -6.77
CA PRO A 192 -13.90 -18.76 -7.22
C PRO A 192 -13.49 -20.13 -6.68
N GLY A 193 -14.20 -20.68 -5.69
CA GLY A 193 -13.79 -21.88 -4.98
C GLY A 193 -12.68 -21.59 -3.95
N PRO A 194 -12.24 -22.65 -3.23
CA PRO A 194 -11.25 -22.51 -2.18
C PRO A 194 -9.86 -22.19 -2.74
N ILE A 195 -9.10 -21.40 -2.00
CA ILE A 195 -7.68 -21.16 -2.28
C ILE A 195 -6.85 -22.02 -1.33
N GLU A 196 -6.27 -23.10 -1.84
CA GLU A 196 -5.33 -23.88 -1.06
C GLU A 196 -3.97 -23.17 -1.03
N VAL A 197 -3.57 -22.72 0.15
CA VAL A 197 -2.31 -22.02 0.35
C VAL A 197 -1.54 -22.64 1.51
N ASN A 198 -0.26 -22.96 1.28
CA ASN A 198 0.66 -23.12 2.39
C ASN A 198 1.07 -21.72 2.84
N GLY A 199 0.28 -21.07 3.70
CA GLY A 199 0.44 -19.65 4.01
C GLY A 199 1.48 -19.34 5.09
N ARG A 200 2.20 -20.35 5.61
CA ARG A 200 3.14 -20.17 6.74
C ARG A 200 4.31 -19.26 6.39
N GLN A 201 4.71 -19.18 5.12
CA GLN A 201 5.78 -18.29 4.65
C GLN A 201 5.29 -16.87 4.34
N LEU A 202 3.97 -16.66 4.21
CA LEU A 202 3.41 -15.38 3.80
C LEU A 202 3.50 -14.33 4.91
N HIS A 203 3.97 -13.14 4.53
CA HIS A 203 4.10 -11.98 5.39
C HIS A 203 3.20 -10.82 4.96
N SER A 204 2.89 -10.72 3.66
CA SER A 204 2.08 -9.65 3.11
C SER A 204 1.05 -10.22 2.14
N PHE A 205 -0.19 -9.80 2.31
CA PHE A 205 -1.30 -10.16 1.46
C PHE A 205 -2.05 -8.91 1.02
N TYR A 206 -2.25 -8.77 -0.28
CA TYR A 206 -3.13 -7.79 -0.87
C TYR A 206 -4.18 -8.52 -1.70
N LEU A 207 -5.45 -8.23 -1.46
CA LEU A 207 -6.58 -8.71 -2.23
C LEU A 207 -7.42 -7.52 -2.67
N ASN A 208 -7.72 -7.46 -3.96
CA ASN A 208 -8.76 -6.62 -4.52
C ASN A 208 -9.68 -7.51 -5.35
N GLY A 209 -10.81 -7.91 -4.74
CA GLY A 209 -11.74 -8.88 -5.28
C GLY A 209 -13.11 -8.26 -5.54
N THR A 210 -13.64 -8.40 -6.75
CA THR A 210 -15.07 -8.18 -7.02
C THR A 210 -15.79 -9.53 -7.00
N SER A 211 -16.93 -9.62 -6.30
CA SER A 211 -17.73 -10.84 -6.15
C SER A 211 -16.99 -12.02 -5.50
N PHE A 212 -16.01 -11.72 -4.63
CA PHE A 212 -15.21 -12.73 -3.94
C PHE A 212 -15.88 -13.11 -2.61
N PRO A 213 -16.21 -14.40 -2.34
CA PRO A 213 -16.82 -14.84 -1.09
C PRO A 213 -15.92 -14.56 0.11
N VAL A 214 -16.50 -14.09 1.22
CA VAL A 214 -15.75 -13.77 2.44
C VAL A 214 -15.14 -15.02 3.05
N GLU A 215 -15.81 -16.16 2.91
CA GLU A 215 -15.39 -17.47 3.39
C GLU A 215 -14.04 -17.86 2.80
N SER A 216 -13.89 -17.71 1.48
CA SER A 216 -12.63 -18.03 0.79
C SER A 216 -11.47 -17.13 1.23
N VAL A 217 -11.75 -15.85 1.52
CA VAL A 217 -10.75 -14.93 2.11
C VAL A 217 -10.39 -15.39 3.52
N PHE A 218 -11.40 -15.80 4.29
CA PHE A 218 -11.22 -16.23 5.66
C PHE A 218 -10.37 -17.49 5.77
N GLU A 219 -10.64 -18.50 4.95
CA GLU A 219 -9.86 -19.73 4.83
C GLU A 219 -8.41 -19.45 4.41
N PHE A 220 -8.23 -18.52 3.47
CA PHE A 220 -6.90 -18.06 3.07
C PHE A 220 -6.14 -17.45 4.25
N LEU A 221 -6.76 -16.53 4.99
CA LEU A 221 -6.16 -15.90 6.16
C LEU A 221 -5.85 -16.92 7.27
N ALA A 222 -6.76 -17.86 7.52
CA ALA A 222 -6.57 -18.93 8.50
C ALA A 222 -5.30 -19.76 8.20
N SER A 223 -4.99 -19.92 6.92
CA SER A 223 -3.82 -20.65 6.43
C SER A 223 -2.51 -19.84 6.54
N CYS A 224 -2.58 -18.55 6.91
CA CYS A 224 -1.46 -17.60 6.93
C CYS A 224 -1.10 -17.08 8.34
N PRO A 225 -0.67 -17.93 9.30
CA PRO A 225 -0.46 -17.51 10.69
C PRO A 225 0.71 -16.53 10.90
N ASN A 226 1.62 -16.40 9.92
CA ASN A 226 2.77 -15.50 9.99
C ASN A 226 2.55 -14.15 9.28
N LEU A 227 1.33 -13.90 8.82
CA LEU A 227 0.96 -12.68 8.11
C LEU A 227 1.19 -11.45 9.00
N ARG A 228 1.82 -10.42 8.44
CA ARG A 228 2.14 -9.15 9.12
C ARG A 228 1.33 -8.00 8.57
N ASN A 229 1.08 -8.01 7.26
CA ASN A 229 0.33 -6.97 6.57
C ASN A 229 -0.76 -7.63 5.72
N ALA A 230 -1.99 -7.13 5.85
CA ALA A 230 -3.12 -7.53 5.03
C ALA A 230 -3.84 -6.28 4.51
N VAL A 231 -4.10 -6.23 3.20
CA VAL A 231 -4.95 -5.23 2.57
C VAL A 231 -6.00 -5.97 1.78
N ILE A 232 -7.27 -5.79 2.11
CA ILE A 232 -8.36 -6.57 1.56
C ILE A 232 -9.44 -5.62 1.11
N ARG A 233 -9.71 -5.61 -0.20
CA ARG A 233 -10.77 -4.84 -0.84
C ARG A 233 -11.79 -5.82 -1.41
N LEU A 234 -13.02 -5.74 -0.94
CA LEU A 234 -14.12 -6.61 -1.36
C LEU A 234 -15.28 -5.76 -1.86
N GLU A 235 -15.70 -6.00 -3.10
CA GLU A 235 -16.84 -5.34 -3.72
C GLU A 235 -17.88 -6.37 -4.14
N GLY A 236 -19.12 -6.27 -3.63
CA GLY A 236 -20.28 -6.99 -4.17
C GLY A 236 -20.55 -8.39 -3.58
N GLY A 237 -20.59 -8.52 -2.25
CA GLY A 237 -21.03 -9.75 -1.56
C GLY A 237 -22.56 -9.98 -1.62
N GLN A 238 -22.95 -11.24 -1.38
CA GLN A 238 -24.35 -11.67 -1.25
C GLN A 238 -24.92 -11.34 0.14
N ASP A 239 -26.25 -11.25 0.25
CA ASP A 239 -27.00 -10.83 1.45
C ASP A 239 -26.87 -11.77 2.69
N TYR A 240 -26.10 -12.86 2.62
CA TYR A 240 -26.01 -13.84 3.71
C TYR A 240 -24.61 -13.92 4.31
N ILE A 241 -24.53 -13.61 5.60
CA ILE A 241 -23.30 -13.64 6.40
C ILE A 241 -23.35 -14.88 7.31
N PRO A 242 -22.59 -15.95 7.03
CA PRO A 242 -22.44 -17.02 8.00
C PRO A 242 -21.61 -16.56 9.19
N MET A 243 -21.94 -17.08 10.37
CA MET A 243 -21.18 -16.85 11.59
C MET A 243 -19.85 -17.62 11.48
N MET A 244 -18.75 -16.89 11.28
CA MET A 244 -17.42 -17.50 11.12
C MET A 244 -16.76 -17.76 12.48
N GLU A 245 -16.05 -18.89 12.59
CA GLU A 245 -15.17 -19.19 13.72
C GLU A 245 -14.02 -18.17 13.74
N ARG A 246 -13.53 -17.77 14.92
CA ARG A 246 -12.44 -16.78 14.99
C ARG A 246 -11.11 -17.40 14.63
N ILE A 247 -10.36 -16.75 13.74
CA ILE A 247 -8.98 -17.07 13.40
C ILE A 247 -8.01 -16.20 14.18
N SER A 248 -6.88 -16.79 14.55
CA SER A 248 -5.79 -16.06 15.20
C SER A 248 -4.71 -15.70 14.19
N LEU A 249 -4.43 -14.40 14.07
CA LEU A 249 -3.34 -13.84 13.28
C LEU A 249 -2.32 -13.17 14.23
N PRO A 250 -1.51 -13.96 14.95
CA PRO A 250 -0.73 -13.47 16.10
C PRO A 250 0.39 -12.49 15.72
N LYS A 251 0.80 -12.46 14.44
CA LYS A 251 1.88 -11.59 13.95
C LYS A 251 1.37 -10.42 13.10
N LEU A 252 0.05 -10.27 12.94
CA LEU A 252 -0.53 -9.23 12.12
C LEU A 252 -0.32 -7.87 12.80
N ARG A 253 0.29 -6.94 12.06
CA ARG A 253 0.65 -5.59 12.51
C ARG A 253 -0.12 -4.52 11.75
N SER A 254 -0.49 -4.77 10.51
CA SER A 254 -1.25 -3.86 9.67
C SER A 254 -2.40 -4.59 9.00
N LEU A 255 -3.61 -4.07 9.17
CA LEU A 255 -4.82 -4.56 8.53
C LEU A 255 -5.54 -3.38 7.86
N SER A 256 -5.75 -3.48 6.55
CA SER A 256 -6.57 -2.55 5.78
C SER A 256 -7.75 -3.29 5.17
N LEU A 257 -8.96 -2.83 5.44
CA LEU A 257 -10.20 -3.43 4.96
C LEU A 257 -11.03 -2.37 4.22
N GLU A 258 -11.40 -2.65 2.98
CA GLU A 258 -12.23 -1.75 2.18
C GLU A 258 -13.38 -2.53 1.53
N GLY A 259 -14.62 -2.08 1.70
CA GLY A 259 -15.74 -2.78 1.08
C GLY A 259 -17.11 -2.46 1.65
N THR A 260 -17.97 -3.48 1.69
CA THR A 260 -19.37 -3.47 2.13
C THR A 260 -19.53 -4.14 3.52
N GLU A 261 -20.68 -4.75 3.83
CA GLU A 261 -20.90 -5.44 5.11
C GLU A 261 -19.91 -6.60 5.32
N ASP A 262 -19.48 -7.23 4.23
CA ASP A 262 -18.53 -8.34 4.15
C ASP A 262 -17.23 -8.10 4.94
N VAL A 263 -16.69 -6.87 4.90
CA VAL A 263 -15.46 -6.56 5.62
C VAL A 263 -15.66 -6.50 7.14
N MET A 264 -16.89 -6.24 7.61
CA MET A 264 -17.21 -6.29 9.04
C MET A 264 -17.29 -7.73 9.54
N CYS A 265 -17.76 -8.64 8.69
CA CYS A 265 -17.79 -10.08 8.98
C CYS A 265 -16.36 -10.61 9.13
N LEU A 266 -15.52 -10.25 8.17
CA LEU A 266 -14.09 -10.56 8.19
C LEU A 266 -13.42 -10.02 9.45
N LEU A 267 -13.71 -8.76 9.83
CA LEU A 267 -13.19 -8.15 11.05
C LEU A 267 -13.56 -8.95 12.30
N GLY A 268 -14.80 -9.44 12.39
CA GLY A 268 -15.29 -10.18 13.57
C GLY A 268 -14.73 -11.58 13.72
N GLY A 269 -14.26 -12.15 12.63
CA GLY A 269 -13.54 -13.41 12.62
C GLY A 269 -12.04 -13.26 12.93
N ILE A 270 -11.45 -12.07 12.94
CA ILE A 270 -9.99 -11.90 13.12
C ILE A 270 -9.62 -11.56 14.56
N GLN A 271 -8.69 -12.31 15.13
CA GLN A 271 -7.97 -11.95 16.35
C GLN A 271 -6.51 -11.59 16.04
N ALA A 272 -6.15 -10.32 16.25
CA ALA A 272 -4.82 -9.78 15.92
C ALA A 272 -4.24 -8.99 17.11
N PRO A 273 -3.67 -9.65 18.14
CA PRO A 273 -3.24 -8.99 19.37
C PRO A 273 -2.08 -8.00 19.19
N LEU A 274 -1.26 -8.17 18.14
CA LEU A 274 -0.12 -7.29 17.83
C LEU A 274 -0.45 -6.22 16.76
N LEU A 275 -1.75 -5.99 16.49
CA LEU A 275 -2.18 -5.04 15.48
C LEU A 275 -1.79 -3.61 15.91
N SER A 276 -0.92 -2.99 15.12
CA SER A 276 -0.46 -1.62 15.30
C SER A 276 -1.16 -0.62 14.38
N ARG A 277 -1.69 -1.09 13.25
CA ARG A 277 -2.32 -0.24 12.23
C ARG A 277 -3.62 -0.88 11.74
N LEU A 278 -4.70 -0.12 11.83
CA LEU A 278 -6.01 -0.48 11.31
C LEU A 278 -6.51 0.62 10.36
N ASP A 279 -6.77 0.26 9.11
CA ASP A 279 -7.45 1.12 8.15
C ASP A 279 -8.75 0.43 7.71
N MET A 280 -9.87 1.12 7.82
CA MET A 280 -11.16 0.58 7.42
C MET A 280 -11.95 1.60 6.63
N THR A 281 -12.41 1.21 5.45
CA THR A 281 -13.33 1.98 4.61
C THR A 281 -14.58 1.16 4.31
N CYS A 282 -15.74 1.64 4.76
CA CYS A 282 -17.04 1.02 4.48
C CYS A 282 -17.87 1.94 3.57
N ARG A 283 -18.30 1.45 2.40
CA ARG A 283 -18.98 2.27 1.37
C ARG A 283 -20.52 2.29 1.51
N ASN A 284 -21.12 1.33 2.22
CA ASN A 284 -22.59 1.18 2.30
C ASN A 284 -23.13 1.25 3.74
N ASN A 285 -24.37 1.74 3.86
CA ASN A 285 -24.95 2.22 5.11
C ASN A 285 -25.81 1.21 5.87
N ILE A 286 -25.82 -0.07 5.50
CA ILE A 286 -26.88 -1.00 5.94
C ILE A 286 -26.31 -2.01 6.96
N ASN A 287 -27.14 -2.42 7.92
CA ASN A 287 -26.82 -3.21 9.13
C ASN A 287 -25.76 -2.67 10.13
N GLN A 288 -25.76 -1.35 10.33
CA GLN A 288 -24.89 -0.58 11.22
C GLN A 288 -24.80 -1.01 12.71
N LYS A 289 -25.72 -1.85 13.19
CA LYS A 289 -25.71 -2.33 14.59
C LYS A 289 -24.69 -3.44 14.82
N TYR A 290 -24.50 -4.34 13.86
CA TYR A 290 -23.62 -5.50 14.05
C TYR A 290 -22.15 -5.12 13.94
N GLY A 291 -21.76 -4.44 12.85
CA GLY A 291 -20.37 -4.06 12.58
C GLY A 291 -19.72 -3.22 13.70
N SER A 292 -20.51 -2.40 14.40
CA SER A 292 -19.99 -1.60 15.51
C SER A 292 -19.53 -2.38 16.73
N LYS A 293 -20.29 -3.41 17.14
CA LYS A 293 -19.91 -4.25 18.28
C LYS A 293 -18.66 -5.05 17.96
N VAL A 294 -18.55 -5.47 16.70
CA VAL A 294 -17.38 -6.18 16.19
C VAL A 294 -16.14 -5.30 16.24
N LEU A 295 -16.24 -4.06 15.74
CA LEU A 295 -15.14 -3.10 15.82
C LEU A 295 -14.75 -2.82 17.29
N GLU A 296 -15.72 -2.55 18.16
CA GLU A 296 -15.46 -2.30 19.58
C GLU A 296 -14.75 -3.49 20.25
N ALA A 297 -15.18 -4.73 19.96
CA ALA A 297 -14.54 -5.93 20.48
C ALA A 297 -13.10 -6.11 19.97
N LEU A 298 -12.84 -5.81 18.70
CA LEU A 298 -11.50 -5.87 18.13
C LEU A 298 -10.60 -4.80 18.73
N LEU A 299 -11.04 -3.55 18.79
CA LEU A 299 -10.28 -2.44 19.38
C LEU A 299 -9.95 -2.71 20.85
N ALA A 300 -10.90 -3.22 21.63
CA ALA A 300 -10.67 -3.60 23.02
C ALA A 300 -9.60 -4.71 23.19
N SER A 301 -9.39 -5.53 22.16
CA SER A 301 -8.38 -6.60 22.16
C SER A 301 -7.00 -6.16 21.63
N CYS A 302 -6.89 -4.98 21.00
CA CYS A 302 -5.67 -4.50 20.36
C CYS A 302 -4.95 -3.45 21.21
N SER A 303 -4.16 -3.89 22.19
CA SER A 303 -3.43 -2.97 23.09
C SER A 303 -2.26 -2.24 22.42
N HIS A 304 -1.79 -2.69 21.27
CA HIS A 304 -0.63 -2.12 20.55
C HIS A 304 -1.02 -1.17 19.41
N LEU A 305 -2.27 -0.76 19.33
CA LEU A 305 -2.79 0.02 18.21
C LEU A 305 -2.25 1.46 18.26
N GLU A 306 -1.50 1.84 17.22
CA GLU A 306 -0.84 3.13 17.07
C GLU A 306 -1.53 4.00 16.01
N GLU A 307 -2.05 3.37 14.95
CA GLU A 307 -2.70 4.08 13.85
C GLU A 307 -4.08 3.49 13.57
N ILE A 308 -5.09 4.38 13.57
CA ILE A 308 -6.45 4.03 13.17
C ILE A 308 -6.92 5.00 12.09
N ALA A 309 -7.47 4.45 11.01
CA ALA A 309 -8.25 5.16 10.01
C ALA A 309 -9.62 4.50 9.87
N LEU A 310 -10.70 5.25 10.15
CA LEU A 310 -12.08 4.77 10.08
C LEU A 310 -12.88 5.67 9.14
N ASN A 311 -13.18 5.17 7.95
CA ASN A 311 -13.90 5.89 6.91
C ASN A 311 -15.28 5.27 6.68
N GLY A 312 -16.34 6.00 7.04
CA GLY A 312 -17.72 5.51 6.90
C GLY A 312 -18.09 4.35 7.84
N VAL A 313 -17.22 4.01 8.80
CA VAL A 313 -17.44 2.89 9.74
C VAL A 313 -18.24 3.33 10.98
N LEU A 314 -17.92 4.53 11.49
CA LEU A 314 -18.56 5.07 12.69
C LEU A 314 -19.79 5.88 12.30
N THR A 315 -20.90 5.64 13.00
CA THR A 315 -22.20 6.26 12.67
C THR A 315 -22.74 7.19 13.76
N THR A 316 -22.15 7.19 14.95
CA THR A 316 -22.51 8.11 16.04
C THR A 316 -21.27 8.64 16.74
N GLU A 317 -21.38 9.86 17.27
CA GLU A 317 -20.30 10.48 18.06
C GLU A 317 -19.93 9.63 19.29
N ASN A 318 -20.90 8.98 19.94
CA ASN A 318 -20.63 8.15 21.11
C ASN A 318 -19.67 6.98 20.78
N ARG A 319 -19.76 6.42 19.58
CA ARG A 319 -18.84 5.36 19.13
C ARG A 319 -17.45 5.91 18.83
N LEU A 320 -17.38 7.12 18.28
CA LEU A 320 -16.12 7.85 18.12
C LEU A 320 -15.45 8.09 19.48
N ILE A 321 -16.21 8.60 20.45
CA ILE A 321 -15.76 8.81 21.82
C ILE A 321 -15.27 7.49 22.45
N ASN A 322 -16.02 6.40 22.32
CA ASN A 322 -15.59 5.08 22.80
C ASN A 322 -14.28 4.60 22.15
N CYS A 323 -14.09 4.87 20.86
CA CYS A 323 -12.84 4.55 20.17
C CYS A 323 -11.67 5.36 20.75
N ILE A 324 -11.87 6.67 20.95
CA ILE A 324 -10.88 7.58 21.52
C ILE A 324 -10.52 7.20 22.97
N THR A 325 -11.49 6.84 23.80
CA THR A 325 -11.25 6.51 25.22
C THR A 325 -10.55 5.18 25.44
N ASN A 326 -10.80 4.19 24.58
CA ASN A 326 -10.29 2.83 24.77
C ASN A 326 -8.89 2.59 24.20
N ASN A 327 -8.33 3.49 23.39
CA ASN A 327 -7.08 3.26 22.65
C ASN A 327 -5.98 4.27 23.03
N GLN A 328 -5.37 4.15 24.20
CA GLN A 328 -4.44 5.17 24.72
C GLN A 328 -3.12 5.32 23.93
N ASN A 329 -2.74 4.33 23.12
CA ASN A 329 -1.47 4.29 22.40
C ASN A 329 -1.54 4.91 21.00
N LEU A 330 -2.66 5.54 20.61
CA LEU A 330 -2.79 6.12 19.28
C LEU A 330 -1.86 7.30 19.05
N VAL A 331 -1.06 7.17 18.00
CA VAL A 331 -0.19 8.20 17.42
C VAL A 331 -0.90 8.91 16.28
N LYS A 332 -1.68 8.17 15.48
CA LYS A 332 -2.42 8.71 14.34
C LYS A 332 -3.87 8.27 14.38
N PHE A 333 -4.77 9.25 14.32
CA PHE A 333 -6.20 9.01 14.32
C PHE A 333 -6.86 9.72 13.15
N THR A 334 -7.51 8.95 12.28
CA THR A 334 -8.22 9.45 11.09
C THR A 334 -9.66 8.96 11.12
N VAL A 335 -10.60 9.89 11.02
CA VAL A 335 -12.02 9.56 10.94
C VAL A 335 -12.68 10.36 9.83
N THR A 336 -13.37 9.65 8.96
CA THR A 336 -14.17 10.25 7.89
C THR A 336 -15.64 9.96 8.14
N CYS A 337 -16.40 11.05 8.26
CA CYS A 337 -17.84 11.02 8.35
C CYS A 337 -18.47 11.01 6.93
N PRO A 338 -19.53 10.23 6.71
CA PRO A 338 -20.29 10.34 5.48
C PRO A 338 -20.89 11.74 5.26
N TRP A 339 -20.89 12.20 4.01
CA TRP A 339 -21.30 13.55 3.62
C TRP A 339 -22.75 13.93 3.99
N TRP A 340 -23.64 12.95 4.18
CA TRP A 340 -25.03 13.18 4.59
C TRP A 340 -25.19 13.41 6.11
N GLN A 341 -24.20 13.10 6.93
CA GLN A 341 -24.32 13.20 8.38
C GLN A 341 -23.76 14.54 8.87
N THR A 342 -24.64 15.40 9.38
CA THR A 342 -24.35 16.82 9.66
C THR A 342 -23.84 17.11 11.07
N SER A 343 -23.79 16.11 11.96
CA SER A 343 -23.45 16.29 13.38
C SER A 343 -22.70 15.09 13.98
N PHE A 344 -21.82 14.45 13.21
CA PHE A 344 -21.09 13.28 13.68
C PHE A 344 -19.97 13.61 14.68
N ILE A 345 -19.24 14.71 14.44
CA ILE A 345 -18.23 15.22 15.36
C ILE A 345 -18.73 16.55 15.92
N THR A 346 -18.96 16.61 17.23
CA THR A 346 -19.43 17.80 17.92
C THR A 346 -18.38 18.27 18.93
N HIS A 347 -18.71 19.34 19.66
CA HIS A 347 -17.87 19.87 20.73
C HIS A 347 -17.48 18.82 21.78
N LYS A 348 -18.27 17.76 21.99
CA LYS A 348 -17.98 16.70 22.96
C LYS A 348 -16.68 15.96 22.63
N THR A 349 -16.49 15.63 21.36
CA THR A 349 -15.26 14.98 20.88
C THR A 349 -14.04 15.86 21.12
N PHE A 350 -14.14 17.16 20.81
CA PHE A 350 -13.02 18.10 21.01
C PHE A 350 -12.74 18.36 22.50
N GLN A 351 -13.77 18.50 23.33
CA GLN A 351 -13.61 18.61 24.79
C GLN A 351 -12.91 17.38 25.39
N LEU A 352 -13.22 16.18 24.89
CA LEU A 352 -12.54 14.95 25.31
C LEU A 352 -11.05 14.94 24.93
N LEU A 353 -10.72 15.48 23.75
CA LEU A 353 -9.34 15.59 23.28
C LEU A 353 -8.58 16.78 23.89
N THR A 354 -9.28 17.74 24.49
CA THR A 354 -8.68 18.90 25.17
C THR A 354 -8.09 18.45 26.51
N TRP A 355 -6.98 19.05 26.91
CA TRP A 355 -6.39 18.84 28.24
C TRP A 355 -7.42 19.06 29.36
N GLN A 356 -7.50 18.12 30.30
CA GLN A 356 -8.38 18.21 31.46
C GLN A 356 -7.59 18.67 32.69
N GLU A 357 -8.24 19.42 33.59
CA GLU A 357 -7.66 20.00 34.82
C GLU A 357 -6.94 18.97 35.73
N HIS A 358 -7.25 17.68 35.58
CA HIS A 358 -6.65 16.58 36.35
C HIS A 358 -5.35 16.04 35.73
N GLY A 359 -4.80 16.69 34.71
CA GLY A 359 -3.51 16.31 34.09
C GLY A 359 -3.56 15.05 33.21
N ARG A 360 -4.75 14.51 32.90
CA ARG A 360 -4.89 13.33 32.05
C ARG A 360 -5.28 13.72 30.63
N TYR A 361 -4.49 13.24 29.66
CA TYR A 361 -4.85 13.29 28.24
C TYR A 361 -5.56 12.01 27.84
N VAL A 362 -6.66 12.14 27.09
CA VAL A 362 -7.14 11.03 26.28
C VAL A 362 -6.27 10.98 25.03
N LEU A 363 -5.72 9.83 24.66
CA LEU A 363 -4.70 9.71 23.60
C LEU A 363 -3.45 10.56 23.88
N PRO A 364 -2.68 10.29 24.95
CA PRO A 364 -1.48 11.06 25.29
C PRO A 364 -0.41 11.08 24.20
N HIS A 365 -0.38 10.08 23.31
CA HIS A 365 0.63 9.94 22.26
C HIS A 365 0.18 10.49 20.90
N LEU A 366 -0.98 11.17 20.82
CA LEU A 366 -1.56 11.60 19.56
C LEU A 366 -0.71 12.69 18.88
N GLU A 367 -0.09 12.34 17.76
CA GLU A 367 0.71 13.26 16.94
C GLU A 367 -0.02 13.74 15.69
N LYS A 368 -0.95 12.94 15.14
CA LYS A 368 -1.69 13.27 13.92
C LYS A 368 -3.19 13.02 14.07
N LEU A 369 -3.98 14.08 13.89
CA LEU A 369 -5.44 14.02 13.93
C LEU A 369 -6.02 14.43 12.58
N ILE A 370 -6.86 13.58 11.98
CA ILE A 370 -7.54 13.87 10.72
C ILE A 370 -9.03 13.64 10.89
N PHE A 371 -9.81 14.70 10.72
CA PHE A 371 -11.27 14.65 10.70
C PHE A 371 -11.79 15.13 9.35
N LEU A 372 -12.41 14.24 8.59
CA LEU A 372 -12.99 14.53 7.28
C LEU A 372 -14.51 14.45 7.37
N GLY A 373 -15.23 15.44 6.86
CA GLY A 373 -16.70 15.48 6.82
C GLY A 373 -17.29 16.72 7.49
N ARG A 374 -18.62 16.79 7.61
CA ARG A 374 -19.26 17.97 8.21
C ARG A 374 -19.13 17.97 9.73
N HIS A 375 -18.50 19.02 10.24
CA HIS A 375 -18.33 19.26 11.67
C HIS A 375 -19.08 20.54 12.06
N ASP A 376 -19.92 20.48 13.08
CA ASP A 376 -20.61 21.65 13.65
C ASP A 376 -19.98 21.98 15.00
N VAL A 377 -18.79 22.57 14.95
CA VAL A 377 -17.96 22.87 16.12
C VAL A 377 -17.50 24.33 16.03
N PRO A 378 -17.74 25.16 17.08
CA PRO A 378 -17.24 26.52 17.11
C PRO A 378 -15.70 26.56 17.05
N ASP A 379 -15.15 27.52 16.31
CA ASP A 379 -13.69 27.70 16.15
C ASP A 379 -12.93 27.69 17.47
N GLU A 380 -13.46 28.39 18.49
CA GLU A 380 -12.86 28.49 19.81
C GLU A 380 -12.70 27.14 20.51
N VAL A 381 -13.59 26.19 20.26
CA VAL A 381 -13.48 24.83 20.80
C VAL A 381 -12.34 24.06 20.13
N VAL A 382 -12.18 24.24 18.81
CA VAL A 382 -11.09 23.61 18.05
C VAL A 382 -9.74 24.20 18.47
N LEU A 383 -9.64 25.53 18.50
CA LEU A 383 -8.41 26.25 18.87
C LEU A 383 -7.96 25.89 20.28
N ARG A 384 -8.89 25.89 21.25
CA ARG A 384 -8.59 25.49 22.63
C ARG A 384 -8.05 24.06 22.73
N MET A 385 -8.63 23.12 21.98
CA MET A 385 -8.14 21.75 21.93
C MET A 385 -6.70 21.71 21.40
N ILE A 386 -6.41 22.41 20.30
CA ILE A 386 -5.07 22.48 19.70
C ILE A 386 -4.06 23.09 20.70
N GLU A 387 -4.35 24.26 21.26
CA GLU A 387 -3.47 24.95 22.21
C GLU A 387 -3.12 24.08 23.42
N SER A 388 -4.12 23.35 23.92
CA SER A 388 -3.95 22.42 25.05
C SER A 388 -3.01 21.24 24.76
N ARG A 389 -2.74 20.97 23.48
CA ARG A 389 -1.83 19.91 22.99
C ARG A 389 -0.46 20.40 22.56
N MET A 390 -0.27 21.73 22.49
CA MET A 390 1.02 22.34 22.14
C MET A 390 1.81 22.78 23.36
N SER A 391 1.13 23.06 24.47
CA SER A 391 1.78 23.54 25.70
C SER A 391 2.45 22.37 26.43
N PRO A 392 3.79 22.36 26.60
CA PRO A 392 4.42 21.37 27.46
C PRO A 392 3.91 21.55 28.89
N PRO A 393 3.65 20.48 29.64
CA PRO A 393 3.34 20.62 31.06
C PRO A 393 4.51 21.35 31.73
N ASP A 394 4.22 22.40 32.50
CA ASP A 394 5.21 23.27 33.19
C ASP A 394 6.09 22.53 34.22
N ASP A 395 5.91 21.21 34.36
CA ASP A 395 6.66 20.36 35.27
C ASP A 395 8.08 20.09 34.72
N LYS A 396 9.01 20.93 35.18
CA LYS A 396 10.44 21.00 34.85
C LYS A 396 11.27 19.72 35.04
N GLU A 397 10.71 18.57 35.45
CA GLU A 397 11.54 17.48 35.99
C GLU A 397 11.38 16.08 35.37
N SER A 398 10.65 15.85 34.27
CA SER A 398 10.56 14.46 33.75
C SER A 398 10.48 14.32 32.23
N SER A 399 11.64 13.89 31.68
CA SER A 399 11.83 13.08 30.46
C SER A 399 11.21 13.53 29.13
N SER A 400 11.95 14.38 28.41
CA SER A 400 12.43 14.25 27.01
C SER A 400 11.57 13.72 25.84
N HIS A 401 10.28 13.42 25.99
CA HIS A 401 9.40 13.12 24.85
C HIS A 401 8.09 13.89 25.01
N SER A 402 8.14 15.19 24.74
CA SER A 402 6.93 16.01 24.63
C SER A 402 6.09 15.48 23.46
N HIS A 403 5.03 14.74 23.77
CA HIS A 403 4.08 14.18 22.81
C HIS A 403 3.08 15.25 22.37
N THR A 404 3.57 16.20 21.58
CA THR A 404 2.75 17.28 21.01
C THR A 404 2.06 16.86 19.73
N LEU A 405 0.90 17.48 19.47
CA LEU A 405 0.21 17.33 18.19
C LEU A 405 1.08 17.96 17.09
N LYS A 406 1.51 17.16 16.11
CA LYS A 406 2.36 17.62 15.00
C LYS A 406 1.56 18.00 13.76
N SER A 407 0.41 17.37 13.56
CA SER A 407 -0.43 17.60 12.39
C SER A 407 -1.90 17.48 12.72
N ILE A 408 -2.68 18.44 12.25
CA ILE A 408 -4.14 18.41 12.26
C ILE A 408 -4.69 18.66 10.87
N ARG A 409 -5.64 17.84 10.44
CA ARG A 409 -6.38 18.06 9.21
C ARG A 409 -7.88 18.03 9.48
N MET A 410 -8.56 19.10 9.06
CA MET A 410 -10.01 19.21 9.22
C MET A 410 -10.65 19.66 7.90
N ASP A 411 -11.29 18.71 7.22
CA ASP A 411 -12.04 18.99 5.97
C ASP A 411 -13.54 18.89 6.23
N GLY A 412 -14.31 19.79 5.59
CA GLY A 412 -15.77 19.85 5.72
C GLY A 412 -16.27 20.63 6.95
N CYS A 413 -15.39 21.30 7.69
CA CYS A 413 -15.75 22.31 8.68
C CYS A 413 -16.48 23.49 8.04
N ARG A 414 -17.28 24.20 8.85
CA ARG A 414 -17.63 25.58 8.53
C ARG A 414 -16.32 26.39 8.42
N PRO A 415 -16.18 27.30 7.43
CA PRO A 415 -15.04 28.20 7.37
C PRO A 415 -14.87 28.94 8.70
N MET A 416 -13.63 28.96 9.20
CA MET A 416 -13.30 29.66 10.43
C MET A 416 -13.40 31.18 10.21
N ALA A 417 -13.68 31.92 11.28
CA ALA A 417 -13.56 33.38 11.26
C ALA A 417 -12.09 33.79 11.01
N GLU A 418 -11.89 34.94 10.37
CA GLU A 418 -10.55 35.46 10.03
C GLU A 418 -9.64 35.62 11.26
N GLU A 419 -10.22 36.00 12.40
CA GLU A 419 -9.52 36.08 13.68
C GLU A 419 -9.04 34.70 14.15
N SER A 420 -9.91 33.69 14.09
CA SER A 420 -9.60 32.29 14.42
C SER A 420 -8.50 31.72 13.53
N ILE A 421 -8.53 32.03 12.24
CA ILE A 421 -7.50 31.65 11.26
C ILE A 421 -6.16 32.28 11.64
N SER A 422 -6.16 33.58 11.92
CA SER A 422 -4.94 34.31 12.30
C SER A 422 -4.33 33.74 13.57
N ARG A 423 -5.16 33.36 14.54
CA ARG A 423 -4.74 32.66 15.76
C ARG A 423 -4.18 31.27 15.47
N LEU A 424 -4.83 30.47 14.62
CA LEU A 424 -4.30 29.16 14.19
C LEU A 424 -2.94 29.29 13.50
N GLN A 425 -2.76 30.29 12.64
CA GLN A 425 -1.49 30.56 11.96
C GLN A 425 -0.38 31.00 12.94
N ALA A 426 -0.73 31.75 13.98
CA ALA A 426 0.22 32.07 15.05
C ALA A 426 0.67 30.78 15.77
N ILE A 427 -0.28 29.94 16.19
CA ILE A 427 0.01 28.64 16.81
C ILE A 427 0.92 27.79 15.91
N CYS A 428 0.61 27.67 14.62
CA CYS A 428 1.41 26.87 13.67
C CYS A 428 2.85 27.40 13.54
N ARG A 429 3.03 28.72 13.48
CA ARG A 429 4.37 29.35 13.41
C ARG A 429 5.18 29.15 14.67
N GLU A 430 4.55 29.26 15.84
CA GLU A 430 5.23 29.17 17.14
C GLU A 430 5.60 27.74 17.50
N SER A 431 4.74 26.77 17.15
CA SER A 431 4.84 25.39 17.61
C SER A 431 5.34 24.39 16.54
N GLY A 432 5.37 24.79 15.27
CA GLY A 432 5.66 23.90 14.15
C GLY A 432 4.51 22.95 13.77
N LEU A 433 3.32 23.13 14.37
CA LEU A 433 2.11 22.38 14.01
C LEU A 433 1.77 22.59 12.51
N LYS A 434 1.51 21.48 11.81
CA LYS A 434 0.96 21.52 10.45
C LYS A 434 -0.57 21.44 10.49
N ALA A 435 -1.24 22.53 10.12
CA ALA A 435 -2.69 22.56 9.94
C ALA A 435 -3.05 22.47 8.45
N GLU A 436 -3.93 21.53 8.09
CA GLU A 436 -4.43 21.34 6.73
C GLU A 436 -5.97 21.34 6.71
N GLY A 437 -6.55 21.79 5.61
CA GLY A 437 -7.96 21.59 5.28
C GLY A 437 -8.73 22.86 4.99
N SER A 438 -10.05 22.73 4.84
CA SER A 438 -10.96 23.81 4.41
C SER A 438 -11.26 24.85 5.51
N PHE A 439 -10.24 25.32 6.24
CA PHE A 439 -10.39 26.37 7.25
C PHE A 439 -10.74 27.74 6.63
N ILE A 440 -10.24 28.01 5.42
CA ILE A 440 -10.44 29.26 4.68
C ILE A 440 -10.97 28.89 3.29
N ASP A 441 -12.29 28.97 3.09
CA ASP A 441 -12.96 28.79 1.79
C ASP A 441 -12.63 27.46 1.04
N PRO A 442 -13.61 26.59 0.76
CA PRO A 442 -13.36 25.31 0.05
C PRO A 442 -12.69 25.45 -1.34
N SER A 443 -12.58 26.65 -1.90
CA SER A 443 -11.85 26.92 -3.14
C SER A 443 -10.33 27.11 -2.97
N GLN A 444 -9.82 27.31 -1.75
CA GLN A 444 -8.40 27.51 -1.44
C GLN A 444 -7.90 26.40 -0.51
N ASN A 445 -7.45 25.27 -1.09
CA ASN A 445 -6.71 24.26 -0.32
C ASN A 445 -5.37 24.85 0.14
N LEU A 446 -5.32 25.37 1.37
CA LEU A 446 -4.09 25.84 1.98
C LEU A 446 -3.37 24.67 2.64
N THR A 447 -2.13 24.46 2.25
CA THR A 447 -1.17 23.62 2.97
C THR A 447 -0.16 24.55 3.61
N PHE A 448 -0.16 24.66 4.94
CA PHE A 448 0.87 25.42 5.66
C PHE A 448 2.10 24.54 5.85
N ASP A 449 2.88 24.35 4.78
CA ASP A 449 4.23 23.82 4.88
C ASP A 449 5.20 25.00 5.01
N LEU A 450 5.53 25.37 6.25
CA LEU A 450 6.63 26.29 6.52
C LEU A 450 7.92 25.46 6.55
N TYR A 451 8.76 25.66 5.53
CA TYR A 451 10.12 25.10 5.44
C TYR A 451 11.06 25.70 6.48
#